data_AF-A0A7S3XML3-F1
#
_entry.id   AF-A0A7S3XML3-F1
#
_cell.length_a   1.000
_cell.length_b   1.000
_cell.length_c   1.000
_cell.angle_alpha   90.00
_cell.angle_beta   90.00
_cell.angle_gamma   90.00
#
_symmetry.space_group_name_H-M   'P 1'
#
loop_
_entity.id
_entity.type
_entity.pdbx_description
1 polymer ?
#
loop_
_entity_poly.entity_id
_entity_poly.type
_entity_poly.pdbx_seq_one_letter_code
_entity_poly.pdbx_strand_id
1 'polypeptide(L)'
;ASPYRFGRIETLPGLPGQDEARSILEQLANDRGILKVMEKHRWQVGALCELYPEGRVGVSEVCVLGLNQNRGQKILLRLRTDDLRGFRKYLGTKKVLYHELAHMVHDDHDDDFYQLMRQIEREAAELDWTQ
;
A
#
# COMPACT_ATOMS: atom_id res chain seq x y z
N ALA A 1 -6.01 -1.13 -21.45
CA ALA A 1 -5.45 -0.93 -20.09
C ALA A 1 -5.00 -2.27 -19.54
N SER A 2 -3.86 -2.34 -18.86
CA SER A 2 -3.38 -3.60 -18.24
C SER A 2 -4.39 -4.11 -17.18
N PRO A 3 -4.59 -5.43 -17.06
CA PRO A 3 -5.39 -6.01 -15.97
C PRO A 3 -4.65 -5.95 -14.63
N TYR A 4 -3.33 -5.77 -14.64
CA TYR A 4 -2.46 -5.79 -13.47
C TYR A 4 -2.42 -4.41 -12.80
N ARG A 5 -3.44 -4.13 -12.01
CA ARG A 5 -3.65 -2.85 -11.32
C ARG A 5 -4.54 -3.02 -10.10
N PHE A 6 -4.80 -1.92 -9.40
CA PHE A 6 -5.84 -1.84 -8.38
C PHE A 6 -7.22 -1.68 -9.04
N GLY A 7 -8.20 -2.46 -8.59
CA GLY A 7 -9.55 -2.47 -9.13
C GLY A 7 -10.40 -1.29 -8.66
N ARG A 8 -10.49 -1.09 -7.35
CA ARG A 8 -11.28 -0.04 -6.70
C ARG A 8 -10.48 0.72 -5.66
N ILE A 9 -10.87 1.97 -5.39
CA ILE A 9 -10.35 2.80 -4.30
C ILE A 9 -11.46 3.03 -3.26
N GLU A 10 -11.19 2.67 -2.01
CA GLU A 10 -12.15 2.76 -0.90
C GLU A 10 -11.54 3.58 0.24
N THR A 11 -12.23 4.63 0.70
CA THR A 11 -11.82 5.45 1.86
C THR A 11 -12.77 5.23 3.04
N LEU A 12 -12.35 5.66 4.23
CA LEU A 12 -13.20 5.62 5.42
C LEU A 12 -14.25 6.74 5.36
N PRO A 13 -15.55 6.43 5.36
CA PRO A 13 -16.59 7.45 5.29
C PRO A 13 -16.68 8.25 6.59
N GLY A 14 -16.97 9.55 6.45
CA GLY A 14 -17.24 10.42 7.60
C GLY A 14 -16.01 10.93 8.36
N LEU A 15 -14.79 10.64 7.89
CA LEU A 15 -13.57 11.22 8.46
C LEU A 15 -13.21 12.56 7.79
N PRO A 16 -12.60 13.51 8.52
CA PRO A 16 -12.10 14.76 7.95
C PRO A 16 -11.12 14.51 6.78
N GLY A 17 -11.14 15.33 5.73
CA GLY A 17 -10.19 15.19 4.63
C GLY A 17 -10.33 13.88 3.84
N GLN A 18 -11.54 13.33 3.73
CA GLN A 18 -11.80 12.10 2.96
C GLN A 18 -11.33 12.19 1.50
N ASP A 19 -11.46 13.36 0.87
CA ASP A 19 -10.99 13.61 -0.50
C ASP A 19 -9.47 13.57 -0.61
N GLU A 20 -8.76 14.05 0.42
CA GLU A 20 -7.29 13.96 0.50
C GLU A 20 -6.85 12.51 0.67
N ALA A 21 -7.52 11.74 1.53
CA ALA A 21 -7.29 10.30 1.67
C ALA A 21 -7.49 9.57 0.34
N ARG A 22 -8.55 9.89 -0.40
CA ARG A 22 -8.83 9.34 -1.74
C ARG A 22 -7.72 9.70 -2.72
N SER A 23 -7.31 10.97 -2.76
CA SER A 23 -6.22 11.44 -3.62
C SER A 23 -4.91 10.71 -3.35
N ILE A 24 -4.57 10.45 -2.08
CA ILE A 24 -3.37 9.67 -1.72
C ILE A 24 -3.45 8.24 -2.26
N LEU A 25 -4.59 7.55 -2.07
CA LEU A 25 -4.78 6.20 -2.60
C LEU A 25 -4.74 6.16 -4.13
N GLU A 26 -5.34 7.15 -4.79
CA GLU A 26 -5.31 7.29 -6.25
C GLU A 26 -3.90 7.56 -6.75
N GLN A 27 -3.11 8.39 -6.06
CA GLN A 27 -1.70 8.61 -6.40
C GLN A 27 -0.90 7.32 -6.29
N LEU A 28 -1.04 6.56 -5.21
CA LEU A 28 -0.38 5.26 -5.04
C LEU A 28 -0.82 4.25 -6.10
N ALA A 29 -2.12 4.19 -6.40
CA ALA A 29 -2.67 3.25 -7.36
C ALA A 29 -2.25 3.55 -8.81
N ASN A 30 -1.92 4.81 -9.12
CA ASN A 30 -1.47 5.26 -10.42
C ASN A 30 0.05 5.50 -10.49
N ASP A 31 0.79 5.21 -9.41
CA ASP A 31 2.23 5.32 -9.37
C ASP A 31 2.84 4.36 -10.41
N ARG A 32 3.69 4.92 -11.29
CA ARG A 32 4.21 4.19 -12.46
C ARG A 32 5.08 3.02 -12.04
N GLY A 33 5.91 3.20 -11.02
CA GLY A 33 6.77 2.14 -10.48
C GLY A 33 5.93 0.99 -9.93
N ILE A 34 4.88 1.30 -9.15
CA ILE A 34 3.96 0.28 -8.61
C ILE A 34 3.23 -0.45 -9.72
N LEU A 35 2.64 0.25 -10.68
CA LEU A 35 1.93 -0.37 -11.80
C LEU A 35 2.86 -1.29 -12.63
N LYS A 36 4.13 -0.90 -12.79
CA LYS A 36 5.13 -1.71 -13.50
C LYS A 36 5.52 -2.97 -12.74
N VAL A 37 5.68 -2.88 -11.42
CA VAL A 37 5.85 -4.06 -10.56
C VAL A 37 4.64 -4.99 -10.69
N MET A 38 3.42 -4.46 -10.56
CA MET A 38 2.20 -5.27 -10.68
C MET A 38 2.14 -5.97 -12.04
N GLU A 39 2.47 -5.27 -13.13
CA GLU A 39 2.53 -5.85 -14.48
C GLU A 39 3.59 -6.95 -14.60
N LYS A 40 4.79 -6.73 -14.04
CA LYS A 40 5.90 -7.69 -14.07
C LYS A 40 5.58 -8.99 -13.33
N HIS A 41 4.98 -8.87 -12.15
CA HIS A 41 4.58 -10.01 -11.32
C HIS A 41 3.19 -10.55 -11.63
N ARG A 42 2.49 -9.94 -12.60
CA ARG A 42 1.11 -10.27 -12.99
C ARG A 42 0.12 -10.20 -11.82
N TRP A 43 0.32 -9.26 -10.91
CA TRP A 43 -0.55 -9.05 -9.76
C TRP A 43 -1.73 -8.15 -10.09
N GLN A 44 -2.89 -8.53 -9.60
CA GLN A 44 -4.10 -7.73 -9.61
C GLN A 44 -4.61 -7.63 -8.18
N VAL A 45 -4.97 -6.42 -7.76
CA VAL A 45 -5.52 -6.17 -6.43
C VAL A 45 -6.97 -5.72 -6.57
N GLY A 46 -7.90 -6.37 -5.87
CA GLY A 46 -9.33 -6.09 -5.98
C GLY A 46 -9.69 -4.68 -5.54
N ALA A 47 -9.21 -4.25 -4.36
CA ALA A 47 -9.36 -2.89 -3.87
C ALA A 47 -8.14 -2.42 -3.08
N LEU A 48 -7.79 -1.14 -3.24
CA LEU A 48 -6.88 -0.42 -2.37
C LEU A 48 -7.72 0.46 -1.43
N CYS A 49 -7.61 0.20 -0.14
CA CYS A 49 -8.50 0.75 0.88
C CYS A 49 -7.72 1.55 1.93
N GLU A 50 -8.39 2.50 2.55
CA GLU A 50 -7.89 3.15 3.76
C GLU A 50 -8.09 2.25 4.99
N LEU A 51 -7.04 2.10 5.80
CA LEU A 51 -7.06 1.38 7.08
C LEU A 51 -7.30 2.37 8.22
N TYR A 52 -8.28 2.06 9.09
CA TYR A 52 -8.49 2.86 10.29
C TYR A 52 -7.28 2.72 11.22
N PRO A 53 -6.77 3.81 11.81
CA PRO A 53 -5.65 3.74 12.73
C PRO A 53 -6.06 3.10 14.07
N GLU A 54 -6.09 1.77 14.12
CA GLU A 54 -6.18 1.02 15.37
C GLU A 54 -4.78 0.87 15.97
N GLY A 55 -4.64 1.22 17.25
CA GLY A 55 -3.34 1.28 17.93
C GLY A 55 -2.50 2.53 17.62
N ARG A 56 -1.59 2.87 18.53
CA ARG A 56 -0.67 4.02 18.44
C ARG A 56 0.71 3.57 17.99
N VAL A 57 1.32 4.30 17.04
CA VAL A 57 2.64 3.95 16.51
C VAL A 57 3.68 4.01 17.63
N GLY A 58 4.39 2.90 17.84
CA GLY A 58 5.45 2.83 18.86
C GLY A 58 4.96 2.85 20.31
N VAL A 59 3.65 2.72 20.54
CA VAL A 59 3.05 2.69 21.89
C VAL A 59 2.17 1.45 22.09
N SER A 60 1.36 1.09 21.09
CA SER A 60 0.57 -0.14 21.15
C SER A 60 1.43 -1.35 20.76
N GLU A 61 1.17 -2.50 21.39
CA GLU A 61 1.83 -3.78 21.07
C GLU A 61 1.69 -4.16 19.58
N VAL A 62 0.58 -3.75 18.96
CA VAL A 62 0.36 -3.89 17.53
C VAL A 62 0.00 -2.52 16.94
N CYS A 63 0.85 -2.01 16.05
CA CYS A 63 0.55 -0.86 15.22
C CYS A 63 0.57 -1.31 13.76
N VAL A 64 -0.61 -1.66 13.24
CA VAL A 64 -0.75 -2.07 11.84
C VAL A 64 -0.69 -0.84 10.95
N LEU A 65 0.24 -0.83 9.99
CA LEU A 65 0.39 0.23 9.00
C LEU A 65 -0.24 -0.15 7.65
N GLY A 66 -0.31 -1.45 7.36
CA GLY A 66 -0.95 -2.00 6.18
C GLY A 66 -1.46 -3.41 6.44
N LEU A 67 -2.34 -3.89 5.56
CA LEU A 67 -2.86 -5.25 5.61
C LEU A 67 -3.22 -5.73 4.20
N ASN A 68 -2.61 -6.81 3.75
CA ASN A 68 -3.05 -7.58 2.59
C ASN A 68 -4.03 -8.68 3.01
N GLN A 69 -5.28 -8.59 2.53
CA GLN A 69 -6.30 -9.60 2.76
C GLN A 69 -6.38 -10.54 1.55
N ASN A 70 -6.29 -11.84 1.82
CA ASN A 70 -6.49 -12.91 0.84
C ASN A 70 -5.63 -12.72 -0.43
N ARG A 71 -4.35 -12.38 -0.26
CA ARG A 71 -3.37 -12.26 -1.34
C ARG A 71 -3.88 -11.38 -2.48
N GLY A 72 -4.28 -10.15 -2.14
CA GLY A 72 -4.67 -9.11 -3.07
C GLY A 72 -6.17 -8.97 -3.30
N GLN A 73 -7.02 -9.62 -2.53
CA GLN A 73 -8.45 -9.29 -2.56
C GLN A 73 -8.65 -7.83 -2.15
N LYS A 74 -8.02 -7.42 -1.03
CA LYS A 74 -7.94 -6.03 -0.58
C LYS A 74 -6.57 -5.75 0.02
N ILE A 75 -6.03 -4.58 -0.27
CA ILE A 75 -4.88 -4.04 0.47
C ILE A 75 -5.35 -2.80 1.20
N LEU A 76 -5.18 -2.77 2.51
CA LEU A 76 -5.55 -1.64 3.36
C LEU A 76 -4.28 -0.91 3.79
N LEU A 77 -4.28 0.42 3.72
CA LEU A 77 -3.13 1.25 4.12
C LEU A 77 -3.57 2.30 5.14
N ARG A 78 -2.81 2.42 6.23
CA ARG A 78 -3.02 3.48 7.23
C ARG A 78 -2.46 4.77 6.70
N LEU A 79 -3.33 5.65 6.22
CA LEU A 79 -2.93 6.94 5.66
C LEU A 79 -2.79 8.01 6.74
N ARG A 80 -3.57 7.91 7.81
CA ARG A 80 -3.71 8.96 8.83
C ARG A 80 -2.69 8.83 9.95
N THR A 81 -2.35 9.98 10.52
CA THR A 81 -1.71 10.07 11.83
C THR A 81 -2.70 9.71 12.94
N ASP A 82 -2.17 9.45 14.13
CA ASP A 82 -2.93 8.93 15.27
C ASP A 82 -4.02 9.91 15.77
N ASP A 83 -3.91 11.19 15.42
CA ASP A 83 -4.88 12.24 15.73
C ASP A 83 -6.00 12.40 14.68
N LEU A 84 -6.00 11.56 13.62
CA LEU A 84 -6.92 11.58 12.48
C LEU A 84 -6.93 12.86 11.63
N ARG A 85 -6.13 13.86 11.98
CA ARG A 85 -6.12 15.19 11.34
C ARG A 85 -5.05 15.32 10.28
N GLY A 86 -3.95 14.57 10.41
CA GLY A 86 -2.85 14.56 9.46
C GLY A 86 -2.75 13.28 8.65
N PHE A 87 -1.95 13.37 7.58
CA PHE A 87 -1.59 12.24 6.74
C PHE A 87 -0.12 11.89 6.88
N ARG A 88 0.19 10.61 6.71
CA ARG A 88 1.55 10.10 6.65
C ARG A 88 2.22 10.55 5.35
N LYS A 89 3.54 10.66 5.39
CA LYS A 89 4.34 11.01 4.22
C LYS A 89 4.15 9.96 3.13
N TYR A 90 3.93 10.40 1.90
CA TYR A 90 3.73 9.56 0.71
C TYR A 90 4.76 8.43 0.60
N LEU A 91 6.06 8.75 0.69
CA LEU A 91 7.13 7.75 0.59
C LEU A 91 7.07 6.68 1.67
N GLY A 92 6.63 7.04 2.88
CA GLY A 92 6.44 6.07 3.97
C GLY A 92 5.28 5.13 3.66
N THR A 93 4.15 5.68 3.22
CA THR A 93 2.98 4.90 2.81
C THR A 93 3.27 4.02 1.59
N LYS A 94 4.07 4.50 0.64
CA LYS A 94 4.53 3.73 -0.53
C LYS A 94 5.34 2.50 -0.13
N LYS A 95 6.23 2.64 0.85
CA LYS A 95 7.00 1.49 1.39
C LYS A 95 6.11 0.45 2.07
N VAL A 96 5.09 0.89 2.80
CA VAL A 96 4.09 -0.02 3.36
C VAL A 96 3.35 -0.76 2.23
N LEU A 97 2.99 -0.09 1.15
CA LEU A 97 2.37 -0.76 0.01
C LEU A 97 3.28 -1.84 -0.62
N TYR A 98 4.59 -1.60 -0.73
CA TYR A 98 5.51 -2.64 -1.20
C TYR A 98 5.55 -3.87 -0.29
N HIS A 99 5.52 -3.64 1.02
CA HIS A 99 5.40 -4.70 2.03
C HIS A 99 4.11 -5.52 1.81
N GLU A 100 2.96 -4.84 1.67
CA GLU A 100 1.69 -5.52 1.41
C GLU A 100 1.67 -6.26 0.07
N LEU A 101 2.37 -5.77 -0.96
CA LEU A 101 2.50 -6.50 -2.22
C LEU A 101 3.36 -7.76 -2.08
N ALA A 102 4.37 -7.79 -1.20
CA ALA A 102 5.11 -9.01 -0.92
C ALA A 102 4.20 -10.10 -0.27
N HIS A 103 3.20 -9.68 0.51
CA HIS A 103 2.15 -10.56 1.04
C HIS A 103 1.22 -11.18 -0.02
N MET A 104 1.36 -10.83 -1.30
CA MET A 104 0.74 -11.60 -2.38
C MET A 104 1.32 -13.02 -2.47
N VAL A 105 2.60 -13.20 -2.08
CA VAL A 105 3.35 -14.45 -2.23
C VAL A 105 3.75 -15.06 -0.89
N HIS A 106 4.19 -14.27 0.09
CA HIS A 106 4.68 -14.77 1.39
C HIS A 106 3.81 -14.25 2.54
N ASP A 107 3.27 -15.15 3.37
CA ASP A 107 2.44 -14.74 4.51
C ASP A 107 3.31 -14.31 5.71
N ASP A 108 4.37 -15.07 6.01
CA ASP A 108 5.28 -14.81 7.13
C ASP A 108 6.42 -13.86 6.74
N HIS A 109 6.96 -13.12 7.71
CA HIS A 109 8.11 -12.21 7.53
C HIS A 109 9.45 -12.97 7.59
N ASP A 110 9.62 -13.94 6.71
CA ASP A 110 10.87 -14.69 6.56
C ASP A 110 11.87 -14.03 5.59
N ASP A 111 13.02 -14.67 5.38
CA ASP A 111 14.06 -14.16 4.49
C ASP A 111 13.57 -14.01 3.04
N ASP A 112 12.68 -14.87 2.58
CA ASP A 112 12.12 -14.83 1.22
C ASP A 112 11.16 -13.65 1.08
N PHE A 113 10.32 -13.39 2.09
CA PHE A 113 9.49 -12.18 2.15
C PHE A 113 10.35 -10.92 2.01
N TYR A 114 11.42 -10.79 2.81
CA TYR A 114 12.26 -9.60 2.77
C TYR A 114 13.05 -9.49 1.47
N GLN A 115 13.44 -10.61 0.85
CA GLN A 115 14.04 -10.61 -0.49
C GLN A 115 13.07 -10.09 -1.54
N LEU A 116 11.82 -10.58 -1.54
CA LEU A 116 10.78 -10.11 -2.46
C LEU A 116 10.46 -8.63 -2.23
N MET A 117 10.31 -8.19 -0.98
CA MET A 117 10.06 -6.78 -0.65
C MET A 117 11.17 -5.87 -1.21
N ARG A 118 12.44 -6.22 -1.02
CA ARG A 118 13.58 -5.47 -1.59
C ARG A 118 13.60 -5.52 -3.12
N GLN A 119 13.21 -6.63 -3.72
CA GLN A 119 13.08 -6.75 -5.17
C GLN A 119 12.00 -5.81 -5.70
N ILE A 120 10.82 -5.77 -5.07
CA ILE A 120 9.72 -4.85 -5.42
C ILE A 120 10.19 -3.40 -5.33
N GLU A 121 10.87 -3.03 -4.23
CA GLU A 121 11.40 -1.66 -4.05
C GLU A 121 12.36 -1.26 -5.17
N ARG A 122 13.31 -2.14 -5.50
CA ARG A 122 14.28 -1.91 -6.58
C ARG A 122 13.59 -1.79 -7.93
N GLU A 123 12.69 -2.71 -8.25
CA GLU A 123 11.97 -2.71 -9.53
C GLU A 123 11.09 -1.47 -9.69
N ALA A 124 10.40 -1.04 -8.63
CA ALA A 124 9.59 0.17 -8.66
C ALA A 124 10.45 1.42 -8.88
N ALA A 125 11.65 1.48 -8.30
CA ALA A 125 12.59 2.59 -8.47
C ALA A 125 13.23 2.61 -9.88
N GLU A 126 13.65 1.45 -10.39
CA GLU A 126 14.26 1.32 -11.73
C GLU A 126 13.27 1.62 -12.86
N LEU A 127 11.99 1.25 -12.67
CA LEU A 127 10.94 1.42 -13.67
C LEU A 127 10.25 2.79 -13.60
N ASP A 128 10.58 3.60 -12.60
CA ASP A 128 10.20 5.00 -12.49
C ASP A 128 11.26 5.89 -13.18
N TRP A 129 11.30 5.84 -14.51
CA TRP A 129 12.28 6.53 -15.36
C TRP A 129 12.12 8.05 -15.45
N THR A 130 11.38 8.67 -14.52
CA THR A 130 11.10 10.12 -14.46
C THR A 130 11.77 10.84 -13.28
N GLN A 131 12.94 10.38 -12.83
CA GLN A 131 13.84 11.21 -12.02
C GLN A 131 14.17 12.53 -12.73
#